data_AF-A0A0F8ZNG6-F1
#
_entry.id   AF-A0A0F8ZNG6-F1
#
_cell.length_a   1.000
_cell.length_b   1.000
_cell.length_c   1.000
_cell.angle_alpha   90.00
_cell.angle_beta   90.00
_cell.angle_gamma   90.00
#
_symmetry.space_group_name_H-M   'P 1'
#
loop_
_entity.id
_entity.type
_entity.pdbx_description
1 polymer ?
#
loop_
_entity_poly.entity_id
_entity_poly.type
_entity_poly.pdbx_seq_one_letter_code
_entity_poly.pdbx_strand_id
1 'polypeptide(L)'
;MIDVNWTAPSDIGSSGLDGYSVEWTQLADTVPDTIIDDMGPSGVDTHSDPLEDGDWWFHIRAVDKTGNGSSAVHLGPFKIDIAAPLTTHTVIGALGPNNAFSTPVTISFNRIDPVPASGVLKTEYSFNSGSTWNLYSGPFIISNQGTTNILYRSTDKAGNIEGYKAVSATYYATSTPTPVIAPIPGPAPPSSPAITIDSIGPKTFAKSSGARTLSKKKAPRYLKLYRHYRSK
;
A
#
# COMPACT_ATOMS: atom_id res chain seq x y z
N MET A 1 5.05 11.26 29.25
CA MET A 1 4.75 11.54 30.67
C MET A 1 3.42 10.91 31.00
N ILE A 2 3.26 10.46 32.25
CA ILE A 2 2.06 9.83 32.79
C ILE A 2 1.70 10.57 34.05
N ASP A 3 0.47 11.07 34.13
CA ASP A 3 -0.08 11.70 35.32
C ASP A 3 -0.77 10.65 36.20
N VAL A 4 -0.52 10.71 37.50
CA VAL A 4 -1.14 9.82 38.49
C VAL A 4 -1.66 10.67 39.64
N ASN A 5 -2.89 10.38 40.05
CA ASN A 5 -3.49 10.95 41.25
C ASN A 5 -3.91 9.85 42.22
N TRP A 6 -3.87 10.13 43.51
CA TRP A 6 -4.32 9.23 44.57
C TRP A 6 -5.08 9.98 45.65
N THR A 7 -5.72 9.24 46.55
CA THR A 7 -6.41 9.79 47.72
C THR A 7 -5.55 9.55 48.95
N ALA A 8 -5.42 10.57 49.79
CA ALA A 8 -4.72 10.43 51.07
C ALA A 8 -5.37 9.36 51.96
N PRO A 9 -4.58 8.61 52.74
CA PRO A 9 -5.10 7.59 53.65
C PRO A 9 -5.99 8.24 54.74
N SER A 10 -7.11 7.59 55.03
CA SER A 10 -8.08 8.06 56.04
C SER A 10 -7.65 7.76 57.49
N ASP A 11 -6.77 6.79 57.68
CA ASP A 11 -6.14 6.45 58.95
C ASP A 11 -4.63 6.70 58.85
N ILE A 12 -4.14 7.66 59.63
CA ILE A 12 -2.74 8.08 59.66
C ILE A 12 -2.02 7.62 60.93
N GLY A 13 -2.67 6.75 61.71
CA GLY A 13 -2.16 6.30 63.00
C GLY A 13 -1.91 7.44 63.99
N SER A 14 -1.19 7.15 65.07
CA SER A 14 -0.86 8.15 66.10
C SER A 14 0.32 9.04 65.72
N SER A 15 1.21 8.59 64.81
CA SER A 15 2.36 9.36 64.32
C SER A 15 1.95 10.40 63.28
N GLY A 16 0.86 10.17 62.55
CA GLY A 16 0.39 11.04 61.48
C GLY A 16 1.21 10.92 60.20
N LEU A 17 0.61 11.31 59.07
CA LEU A 17 1.25 11.30 57.76
C LEU A 17 2.27 12.44 57.65
N ASP A 18 3.47 12.12 57.15
CA ASP A 18 4.52 13.09 56.83
C ASP A 18 4.61 13.34 55.33
N GLY A 19 4.41 12.30 54.51
CA GLY A 19 4.39 12.45 53.05
C GLY A 19 4.34 11.12 52.32
N TYR A 20 4.75 11.14 51.06
CA TYR A 20 4.80 9.97 50.19
C TYR A 20 6.19 9.81 49.58
N SER A 21 6.62 8.56 49.46
CA SER A 21 7.74 8.16 48.62
C SER A 21 7.18 7.46 47.38
N VAL A 22 7.64 7.85 46.20
CA VAL A 22 7.20 7.31 44.92
C VAL A 22 8.37 6.90 44.05
N GLU A 23 8.14 5.90 43.20
CA GLU A 23 9.14 5.48 42.25
C GLU A 23 8.49 5.04 40.93
N TRP A 24 9.15 5.38 39.82
CA TRP A 24 8.79 4.89 38.49
C TRP A 24 9.83 3.87 38.05
N THR A 25 9.43 2.61 37.86
CA THR A 25 10.37 1.56 37.44
C THR A 25 9.77 0.60 36.42
N GLN A 26 10.62 -0.21 35.77
CA GLN A 26 10.19 -1.31 34.91
C GLN A 26 10.05 -2.65 35.67
N LEU A 27 10.07 -2.62 37.01
CA LEU A 27 9.85 -3.77 37.87
C LEU A 27 8.49 -3.66 38.53
N ALA A 28 7.69 -4.73 38.52
CA ALA A 28 6.30 -4.65 38.97
C ALA A 28 6.14 -4.52 40.49
N ASP A 29 7.17 -4.85 41.26
CA ASP A 29 7.15 -5.02 42.72
C ASP A 29 8.16 -4.14 43.47
N THR A 30 8.67 -3.08 42.82
CA THR A 30 9.55 -2.12 43.49
C THR A 30 8.87 -1.50 44.70
N VAL A 31 9.58 -1.47 45.81
CA VAL A 31 9.18 -0.82 47.05
C VAL A 31 10.00 0.46 47.21
N PRO A 32 9.38 1.65 47.10
CA PRO A 32 10.07 2.91 47.33
C PRO A 32 10.69 2.97 48.73
N ASP A 33 11.69 3.83 48.92
CA ASP A 33 12.32 4.02 50.22
C ASP A 33 11.40 4.79 51.20
N THR A 34 11.94 5.23 52.34
CA THR A 34 11.18 6.02 53.32
C THR A 34 11.50 7.51 53.26
N ILE A 35 12.20 7.97 52.23
CA ILE A 35 12.51 9.38 52.00
C ILE A 35 11.37 9.96 51.16
N ILE A 36 10.88 11.12 51.57
CA ILE A 36 9.75 11.78 50.88
C ILE A 36 10.28 12.50 49.64
N ASP A 37 9.69 12.22 48.48
CA ASP A 37 10.09 12.81 47.18
C ASP A 37 9.40 14.16 46.94
N ASP A 38 9.64 15.13 47.82
CA ASP A 38 9.03 16.47 47.82
C ASP A 38 7.49 16.50 47.89
N MET A 39 6.86 15.36 48.19
CA MET A 39 5.41 15.22 48.39
C MET A 39 5.06 15.14 49.87
N GLY A 40 4.83 16.30 50.47
CA GLY A 40 4.30 16.39 51.83
C GLY A 40 2.92 15.73 51.99
N PRO A 41 2.28 15.83 53.17
CA PRO A 41 1.09 15.04 53.50
C PRO A 41 -0.16 15.43 52.70
N SER A 42 -0.13 16.57 51.99
CA SER A 42 -1.18 17.02 51.08
C SER A 42 -0.91 16.71 49.60
N GLY A 43 0.23 16.10 49.27
CA GLY A 43 0.52 15.64 47.90
C GLY A 43 -0.44 14.53 47.50
N VAL A 44 -1.15 14.72 46.38
CA VAL A 44 -2.18 13.80 45.88
C VAL A 44 -2.06 13.52 44.39
N ASP A 45 -1.02 14.05 43.76
CA ASP A 45 -0.70 13.82 42.37
C ASP A 45 0.81 13.91 42.11
N THR A 46 1.23 13.31 41.00
CA THR A 46 2.57 13.42 40.44
C THR A 46 2.54 13.07 38.96
N HIS A 47 3.64 13.32 38.27
CA HIS A 47 3.86 12.88 36.90
C HIS A 47 5.22 12.20 36.76
N SER A 48 5.34 11.32 35.79
CA SER A 48 6.66 10.81 35.37
C SER A 48 7.38 11.82 34.49
N ASP A 49 8.72 11.78 34.54
CA ASP A 49 9.57 12.24 33.46
C ASP A 49 9.24 11.51 32.13
N PRO A 50 9.77 11.94 30.97
CA PRO A 50 9.68 11.16 29.75
C PRO A 50 10.26 9.76 29.98
N LEU A 51 9.42 8.74 29.78
CA LEU A 51 9.78 7.34 29.94
C LEU A 51 10.24 6.78 28.60
N GLU A 52 11.27 5.95 28.65
CA GLU A 52 11.71 5.17 27.50
C GLU A 52 10.74 4.02 27.20
N ASP A 53 10.93 3.40 26.05
CA ASP A 53 10.27 2.16 25.65
C ASP A 53 10.23 1.10 26.77
N GLY A 54 9.05 0.57 27.05
CA GLY A 54 8.89 -0.57 27.96
C GLY A 54 7.58 -0.60 28.73
N ASP A 55 7.48 -1.59 29.61
CA ASP A 55 6.41 -1.70 30.58
C ASP A 55 6.87 -0.98 31.87
N TRP A 56 6.14 0.04 32.29
CA TRP A 56 6.46 0.87 33.44
C TRP A 56 5.41 0.79 34.53
N TRP A 57 5.83 0.87 35.79
CA TRP A 57 4.96 0.93 36.96
C TRP A 57 5.25 2.18 37.77
N PHE A 58 4.19 2.74 38.32
CA PHE A 58 4.24 3.72 39.39
C PHE A 58 4.10 2.99 40.73
N HIS A 59 4.99 3.26 41.67
CA HIS A 59 4.93 2.72 43.02
C HIS A 59 4.83 3.87 44.01
N ILE A 60 4.06 3.67 45.08
CA ILE A 60 3.86 4.67 46.12
C ILE A 60 3.76 4.00 47.49
N ARG A 61 4.30 4.66 48.52
CA ARG A 61 4.01 4.36 49.92
C ARG A 61 3.88 5.65 50.73
N ALA A 62 3.04 5.59 51.77
CA ALA A 62 2.95 6.66 52.75
C ALA A 62 4.08 6.55 53.77
N VAL A 63 4.65 7.67 54.20
CA VAL A 63 5.67 7.77 55.25
C VAL A 63 5.10 8.58 56.42
N ASP A 64 5.23 8.07 57.63
CA ASP A 64 4.79 8.76 58.85
C ASP A 64 5.88 9.70 59.41
N LYS A 65 5.51 10.57 60.36
CA LYS A 65 6.43 11.57 60.96
C LYS A 65 7.58 10.97 61.77
N THR A 66 7.58 9.66 61.96
CA THR A 66 8.63 8.90 62.63
C THR A 66 9.51 8.12 61.65
N GLY A 67 9.29 8.28 60.33
CA GLY A 67 10.05 7.64 59.26
C GLY A 67 9.61 6.21 58.93
N ASN A 68 8.50 5.70 59.50
CA ASN A 68 7.96 4.40 59.10
C ASN A 68 7.15 4.58 57.82
N GLY A 69 7.36 3.70 56.84
CA GLY A 69 6.52 3.71 55.65
C GLY A 69 5.60 2.50 55.54
N SER A 70 4.42 2.70 54.95
CA SER A 70 3.44 1.66 54.67
C SER A 70 3.96 0.58 53.70
N SER A 71 3.18 -0.47 53.50
CA SER A 71 3.30 -1.32 52.31
C SER A 71 3.20 -0.46 51.04
N ALA A 72 3.95 -0.83 50.01
CA ALA A 72 3.86 -0.18 48.70
C ALA A 72 2.57 -0.58 47.96
N VAL A 73 2.04 0.37 47.18
CA VAL A 73 0.98 0.17 46.21
C VAL A 73 1.58 0.40 44.83
N HIS A 74 1.14 -0.38 43.85
CA HIS A 74 1.68 -0.33 42.49
C HIS A 74 0.56 -0.13 41.47
N LEU A 75 0.82 0.69 40.45
CA LEU A 75 -0.08 0.99 39.35
C LEU A 75 0.66 0.78 38.03
N GLY A 76 0.15 -0.10 37.17
CA GLY A 76 0.76 -0.44 35.89
C GLY A 76 0.48 -1.90 35.46
N PRO A 77 1.12 -2.39 34.38
CA PRO A 77 2.09 -1.64 33.58
C PRO A 77 1.43 -0.59 32.68
N PHE A 78 2.08 0.54 32.57
CA PHE A 78 1.92 1.49 31.48
C PHE A 78 2.84 1.07 30.33
N LYS A 79 2.26 0.80 29.17
CA LYS A 79 3.02 0.39 27.98
C LYS A 79 3.47 1.62 27.23
N ILE A 80 4.79 1.86 27.20
CA ILE A 80 5.42 2.94 26.48
C ILE A 80 6.05 2.40 25.20
N ASP A 81 5.68 3.02 24.09
CA ASP A 81 6.22 2.78 22.75
C ASP A 81 6.44 4.14 22.08
N ILE A 82 7.69 4.55 21.96
CA ILE A 82 8.16 5.77 21.31
C ILE A 82 8.86 5.47 19.97
N ALA A 83 8.99 4.19 19.60
CA ALA A 83 9.69 3.76 18.41
C ALA A 83 8.76 3.79 17.20
N ALA A 84 9.12 4.58 16.17
CA ALA A 84 8.37 4.55 14.92
C ALA A 84 8.55 3.22 14.16
N PRO A 85 7.53 2.78 13.39
CA PRO A 85 7.65 1.64 12.51
C PRO A 85 8.77 1.78 11.47
N LEU A 86 9.19 0.64 10.91
CA LEU A 86 10.07 0.60 9.75
C LEU A 86 9.37 -0.08 8.57
N THR A 87 9.14 0.68 7.50
CA THR A 87 8.59 0.13 6.25
C THR A 87 9.68 -0.10 5.21
N THR A 88 9.54 -1.19 4.48
CA THR A 88 10.36 -1.59 3.32
C THR A 88 9.43 -1.81 2.13
N HIS A 89 9.99 -1.79 0.92
CA HIS A 89 9.22 -1.96 -0.31
C HIS A 89 9.82 -3.04 -1.20
N THR A 90 9.00 -3.61 -2.06
CA THR A 90 9.45 -4.42 -3.20
C THR A 90 8.77 -3.94 -4.47
N VAL A 91 9.49 -4.04 -5.58
CA VAL A 91 8.99 -3.75 -6.93
C VAL A 91 9.19 -5.01 -7.76
N ILE A 92 8.10 -5.59 -8.25
CA ILE A 92 8.12 -6.82 -9.03
C ILE A 92 7.54 -6.54 -10.41
N GLY A 93 8.24 -6.94 -11.46
CA GLY A 93 7.76 -6.88 -12.84
C GLY A 93 8.70 -7.65 -13.75
N ALA A 94 8.26 -7.97 -14.96
CA ALA A 94 9.15 -8.56 -15.96
C ALA A 94 10.17 -7.51 -16.40
N LEU A 95 11.44 -7.90 -16.45
CA LEU A 95 12.50 -7.04 -16.96
C LEU A 95 12.55 -7.15 -18.48
N GLY A 96 12.73 -6.00 -19.13
CA GLY A 96 13.06 -5.85 -20.53
C GLY A 96 14.54 -5.51 -20.74
N PRO A 97 14.88 -5.03 -21.94
CA PRO A 97 16.23 -4.54 -22.23
C PRO A 97 16.68 -3.48 -21.23
N ASN A 98 17.99 -3.44 -20.94
CA ASN A 98 18.62 -2.46 -20.03
C ASN A 98 18.07 -2.46 -18.59
N ASN A 99 17.53 -3.60 -18.12
CA ASN A 99 17.02 -3.75 -16.75
C ASN A 99 15.83 -2.81 -16.42
N ALA A 100 15.12 -2.33 -17.44
CA ALA A 100 13.87 -1.58 -17.28
C ALA A 100 12.68 -2.54 -17.25
N PHE A 101 11.62 -2.25 -16.50
CA PHE A 101 10.44 -3.12 -16.50
C PHE A 101 9.68 -3.03 -17.84
N SER A 102 9.37 -4.19 -18.43
CA SER A 102 8.66 -4.35 -19.72
C SER A 102 7.18 -4.71 -19.58
N THR A 103 6.72 -4.97 -18.35
CA THR A 103 5.32 -5.17 -17.97
C THR A 103 4.95 -4.24 -16.82
N PRO A 104 3.65 -3.98 -16.57
CA PRO A 104 3.21 -3.31 -15.35
C PRO A 104 3.89 -3.88 -14.11
N VAL A 105 4.24 -3.02 -13.17
CA VAL A 105 4.97 -3.42 -11.96
C VAL A 105 4.05 -3.49 -10.75
N THR A 106 4.25 -4.48 -9.91
CA THR A 106 3.58 -4.61 -8.61
C THR A 106 4.46 -4.02 -7.52
N ILE A 107 3.90 -3.08 -6.76
CA ILE A 107 4.50 -2.51 -5.55
C ILE A 107 3.89 -3.20 -4.34
N SER A 108 4.72 -3.61 -3.40
CA SER A 108 4.26 -4.02 -2.07
C SER A 108 5.11 -3.40 -0.97
N PHE A 109 4.47 -3.16 0.17
CA PHE A 109 5.12 -2.67 1.38
C PHE A 109 5.09 -3.74 2.46
N ASN A 110 6.22 -3.92 3.14
CA ASN A 110 6.34 -4.72 4.33
C ASN A 110 6.76 -3.81 5.50
N ARG A 111 6.12 -3.97 6.66
CA ARG A 111 6.31 -3.11 7.82
C ARG A 111 6.64 -3.95 9.05
N ILE A 112 7.54 -3.44 9.87
CA ILE A 112 7.84 -3.95 11.21
C ILE A 112 7.65 -2.82 12.22
N ASP A 113 7.29 -3.19 13.44
CA ASP A 113 7.28 -2.30 14.58
C ASP A 113 8.32 -2.81 15.58
N PRO A 114 9.38 -2.04 15.91
CA PRO A 114 10.42 -2.48 16.84
C PRO A 114 9.87 -2.83 18.22
N VAL A 115 10.52 -3.75 18.94
CA VAL A 115 10.09 -4.15 20.30
C VAL A 115 10.65 -3.16 21.32
N PRO A 116 9.85 -2.72 22.32
CA PRO A 116 8.43 -3.04 22.55
C PRO A 116 7.51 -2.43 21.49
N ALA A 117 6.60 -3.24 20.96
CA ALA A 117 5.78 -2.87 19.81
C ALA A 117 4.31 -2.69 20.22
N SER A 118 3.71 -1.55 19.93
CA SER A 118 2.25 -1.36 19.96
C SER A 118 1.56 -2.00 18.73
N GLY A 119 2.35 -2.31 17.71
CA GLY A 119 2.00 -2.87 16.42
C GLY A 119 1.66 -1.78 15.41
N VAL A 120 1.95 -2.05 14.14
CA VAL A 120 1.63 -1.10 13.05
C VAL A 120 0.12 -0.91 12.92
N LEU A 121 -0.35 0.33 13.01
CA LEU A 121 -1.74 0.73 12.81
C LEU A 121 -2.09 0.86 11.34
N LYS A 122 -1.28 1.58 10.57
CA LYS A 122 -1.51 1.79 9.14
C LYS A 122 -0.22 2.05 8.37
N THR A 123 -0.28 1.75 7.07
CA THR A 123 0.73 2.14 6.09
C THR A 123 0.04 2.97 5.02
N GLU A 124 0.66 4.07 4.62
CA GLU A 124 0.12 5.00 3.63
C GLU A 124 1.16 5.31 2.55
N TYR A 125 0.70 5.69 1.36
CA TYR A 125 1.56 6.06 0.24
C TYR A 125 1.03 7.24 -0.57
N SER A 126 1.92 7.96 -1.24
CA SER A 126 1.62 9.18 -1.96
C SER A 126 2.28 9.18 -3.34
N PHE A 127 1.53 9.57 -4.38
CA PHE A 127 2.04 9.79 -5.73
C PHE A 127 2.35 11.26 -6.04
N ASN A 128 2.00 12.16 -5.12
CA ASN A 128 2.06 13.62 -5.30
C ASN A 128 2.94 14.26 -4.23
N SER A 129 4.10 13.66 -3.96
CA SER A 129 5.12 14.19 -3.05
C SER A 129 4.60 14.53 -1.64
N GLY A 130 3.65 13.73 -1.14
CA GLY A 130 3.11 13.88 0.22
C GLY A 130 1.94 14.86 0.34
N SER A 131 1.45 15.46 -0.75
CA SER A 131 0.25 16.30 -0.70
C SER A 131 -1.02 15.50 -0.39
N THR A 132 -1.07 14.22 -0.78
CA THR A 132 -2.17 13.31 -0.46
C THR A 132 -1.63 11.92 -0.16
N TRP A 133 -2.15 11.30 0.90
CA TRP A 133 -1.76 9.98 1.38
C TRP A 133 -2.92 9.00 1.20
N ASN A 134 -2.65 7.88 0.53
CA ASN A 134 -3.59 6.79 0.27
C ASN A 134 -3.29 5.64 1.22
N LEU A 135 -4.33 5.00 1.76
CA LEU A 135 -4.16 3.83 2.62
C LEU A 135 -3.68 2.63 1.81
N TYR A 136 -2.64 1.96 2.30
CA TYR A 136 -2.16 0.70 1.74
C TYR A 136 -3.02 -0.47 2.24
N SER A 137 -3.79 -1.09 1.34
CA SER A 137 -4.64 -2.26 1.63
C SER A 137 -4.04 -3.58 1.12
N GLY A 138 -2.91 -3.52 0.41
CA GLY A 138 -2.23 -4.66 -0.18
C GLY A 138 -1.45 -4.27 -1.43
N PRO A 139 -0.71 -5.21 -2.03
CA PRO A 139 0.07 -4.96 -3.23
C PRO A 139 -0.80 -4.37 -4.35
N PHE A 140 -0.25 -3.38 -5.06
CA PHE A 140 -0.96 -2.68 -6.14
C PHE A 140 -0.08 -2.56 -7.39
N ILE A 141 -0.72 -2.34 -8.55
CA ILE A 141 -0.05 -2.34 -9.86
C ILE A 141 0.10 -0.92 -10.38
N ILE A 142 1.28 -0.59 -10.90
CA ILE A 142 1.54 0.58 -11.74
C ILE A 142 1.47 0.13 -13.20
N SER A 143 0.39 0.51 -13.88
CA SER A 143 0.13 0.18 -15.29
C SER A 143 0.42 1.33 -16.26
N ASN A 144 0.65 2.54 -15.76
CA ASN A 144 1.02 3.68 -16.58
C ASN A 144 2.50 3.59 -16.94
N GLN A 145 2.82 3.80 -18.22
CA GLN A 145 4.20 3.86 -18.68
C GLN A 145 4.89 5.14 -18.18
N GLY A 146 6.20 5.07 -18.00
CA GLY A 146 7.03 6.12 -17.43
C GLY A 146 7.49 5.82 -16.00
N THR A 147 8.09 6.82 -15.35
CA THR A 147 8.55 6.74 -13.97
C THR A 147 7.44 7.22 -13.02
N THR A 148 7.05 6.36 -12.09
CA THR A 148 6.16 6.69 -10.98
C THR A 148 6.99 6.81 -9.69
N ASN A 149 6.95 7.99 -9.06
CA ASN A 149 7.55 8.21 -7.75
C ASN A 149 6.50 8.01 -6.67
N ILE A 150 6.86 7.27 -5.63
CA ILE A 150 5.96 6.90 -4.54
C ILE A 150 6.66 7.22 -3.24
N LEU A 151 6.05 8.07 -2.42
CA LEU A 151 6.41 8.17 -1.01
C LEU A 151 5.58 7.17 -0.20
N TYR A 152 6.14 6.60 0.85
CA TYR A 152 5.43 5.70 1.75
C TYR A 152 5.89 5.90 3.20
N ARG A 153 4.97 5.66 4.14
CA ARG A 153 5.24 5.70 5.59
C ARG A 153 4.23 4.82 6.34
N SER A 154 4.56 4.46 7.57
CA SER A 154 3.69 3.76 8.50
C SER A 154 3.55 4.52 9.82
N THR A 155 2.45 4.23 10.51
CA THR A 155 2.11 4.71 11.85
C THR A 155 1.77 3.51 12.71
N ASP A 156 2.29 3.44 13.94
CA ASP A 156 1.92 2.41 14.91
C ASP A 156 0.65 2.78 15.70
N LYS A 157 0.29 1.96 16.70
CA LYS A 157 -0.87 2.21 17.57
C LYS A 157 -0.59 3.18 18.71
N ALA A 158 0.68 3.39 19.08
CA ALA A 158 1.10 4.43 20.01
C ALA A 158 1.08 5.84 19.38
N GLY A 159 0.98 5.91 18.05
CA GLY A 159 0.91 7.15 17.27
C GLY A 159 2.26 7.59 16.70
N ASN A 160 3.34 6.80 16.82
CA ASN A 160 4.61 7.16 16.22
C ASN A 160 4.56 6.97 14.71
N ILE A 161 5.06 7.97 13.98
CA ILE A 161 5.03 8.03 12.51
C ILE A 161 6.47 7.97 12.00
N GLU A 162 6.76 7.02 11.11
CA GLU A 162 8.08 6.98 10.50
C GLU A 162 8.29 8.16 9.52
N GLY A 163 9.54 8.58 9.36
CA GLY A 163 9.91 9.48 8.28
C GLY A 163 9.59 8.83 6.93
N TYR A 164 8.99 9.60 6.01
CA TYR A 164 8.61 9.03 4.71
C TYR A 164 9.84 8.54 3.94
N LYS A 165 9.64 7.45 3.21
CA LYS A 165 10.63 6.85 2.31
C LYS A 165 10.14 6.96 0.87
N ALA A 166 11.07 6.82 -0.08
CA ALA A 166 10.76 6.92 -1.50
C ALA A 166 11.07 5.62 -2.23
N VAL A 167 10.27 5.32 -3.26
CA VAL A 167 10.54 4.32 -4.29
C VAL A 167 10.17 4.89 -5.65
N SER A 168 10.99 4.60 -6.66
CA SER A 168 10.71 4.93 -8.06
C SER A 168 10.51 3.64 -8.84
N ALA A 169 9.42 3.58 -9.61
CA ALA A 169 9.10 2.45 -10.47
C ALA A 169 9.01 2.94 -11.92
N THR A 170 9.85 2.42 -12.80
CA THR A 170 9.89 2.81 -14.22
C THR A 170 9.45 1.64 -15.09
N TYR A 171 8.34 1.81 -15.80
CA TYR A 171 7.76 0.81 -16.70
C TYR A 171 7.64 1.36 -18.12
N TYR A 172 8.11 0.60 -19.11
CA TYR A 172 7.90 0.91 -20.53
C TYR A 172 7.46 -0.36 -21.27
N ALA A 173 6.31 -0.30 -21.94
CA ALA A 173 5.83 -1.45 -22.69
C ALA A 173 6.74 -1.70 -23.90
N THR A 174 7.27 -2.91 -24.02
CA THR A 174 8.00 -3.31 -25.23
C THR A 174 7.02 -4.00 -26.19
N SER A 175 6.72 -3.37 -27.32
CA SER A 175 6.10 -4.06 -28.45
C SER A 175 7.18 -4.50 -29.43
N THR A 176 7.15 -5.77 -29.84
CA THR A 176 7.99 -6.23 -30.96
C THR A 176 7.23 -5.88 -32.24
N PRO A 177 7.73 -4.98 -33.11
CA PRO A 177 7.07 -4.72 -34.38
C PRO A 177 7.11 -5.99 -35.22
N THR A 178 5.93 -6.48 -35.63
CA THR A 178 5.85 -7.60 -36.56
C THR A 178 5.93 -7.05 -37.99
N PRO A 179 6.87 -7.48 -38.85
CA PRO A 179 6.92 -7.03 -40.23
C PRO A 179 5.65 -7.45 -40.97
N VAL A 180 5.00 -6.51 -41.65
CA VAL A 180 3.84 -6.78 -42.51
C VAL A 180 4.31 -6.75 -43.95
N ILE A 181 4.16 -7.87 -44.67
CA ILE A 181 4.35 -7.91 -46.11
C ILE A 181 3.07 -7.37 -46.76
N ALA A 182 3.16 -6.22 -47.43
CA ALA A 182 2.10 -5.71 -48.29
C ALA A 182 2.32 -6.21 -49.74
N PRO A 183 1.27 -6.68 -50.44
CA PRO A 183 1.37 -6.94 -51.87
C PRO A 183 1.77 -5.65 -52.60
N ILE A 184 2.72 -5.75 -53.53
CA ILE A 184 2.99 -4.66 -54.48
C ILE A 184 1.73 -4.51 -55.33
N PRO A 185 1.11 -3.31 -55.43
CA PRO A 185 0.02 -3.09 -56.36
C PRO A 185 0.48 -3.52 -57.76
N GLY A 186 -0.21 -4.50 -58.34
CA GLY A 186 0.05 -4.89 -59.72
C GLY A 186 -0.08 -3.68 -60.65
N PRO A 187 0.60 -3.67 -61.81
CA PRO A 187 0.43 -2.60 -62.79
C PRO A 187 -1.06 -2.40 -63.06
N ALA A 188 -1.50 -1.14 -63.08
CA ALA A 188 -2.88 -0.82 -63.40
C ALA A 188 -3.25 -1.51 -64.72
N PRO A 189 -4.41 -2.18 -64.81
CA PRO A 189 -4.84 -2.75 -66.08
C PRO A 189 -4.84 -1.63 -67.14
N PRO A 190 -4.40 -1.91 -68.38
CA PRO A 190 -4.43 -0.91 -69.43
C PRO A 190 -5.86 -0.37 -69.54
N SER A 191 -5.99 0.95 -69.59
CA SER A 191 -7.27 1.57 -69.90
C SER A 191 -7.76 1.01 -71.22
N SER A 192 -8.92 0.34 -71.22
CA SER A 192 -9.58 -0.05 -72.46
C SER A 192 -9.73 1.19 -73.35
N PRO A 193 -9.34 1.15 -74.63
CA PRO A 193 -9.60 2.26 -75.53
C PRO A 193 -11.11 2.52 -75.54
N ALA A 194 -11.50 3.78 -75.39
CA ALA A 194 -12.87 4.20 -75.61
C ALA A 194 -13.21 3.87 -77.07
N ILE A 195 -14.10 2.89 -77.29
CA ILE A 195 -14.71 2.68 -78.60
C ILE A 195 -15.69 3.84 -78.77
N THR A 196 -15.28 4.88 -79.48
CA THR A 196 -16.21 5.90 -80.00
C THR A 196 -17.04 5.23 -81.08
N ILE A 197 -18.28 4.86 -80.76
CA ILE A 197 -19.26 4.52 -81.78
C ILE A 197 -19.72 5.85 -82.37
N ASP A 198 -19.09 6.28 -83.46
CA ASP A 198 -19.68 7.33 -84.29
C ASP A 198 -21.07 6.87 -84.71
N SER A 199 -22.06 7.70 -84.42
CA SER A 199 -23.46 7.40 -84.69
C SER A 199 -23.67 7.19 -86.19
N ILE A 200 -23.76 5.93 -86.59
CA ILE A 200 -24.32 5.59 -87.90
C ILE A 200 -25.81 5.90 -87.82
N GLY A 201 -26.26 6.83 -88.67
CA GLY A 201 -27.66 7.26 -88.76
C GLY A 201 -28.65 6.09 -88.93
N PRO A 202 -29.96 6.35 -88.75
CA PRO A 202 -30.96 5.31 -88.56
C PRO A 202 -31.04 4.37 -89.77
N LYS A 203 -30.46 3.17 -89.62
CA LYS A 203 -30.75 2.04 -90.50
C LYS A 203 -31.87 1.24 -89.86
N THR A 204 -33.03 1.31 -90.49
CA THR A 204 -34.18 0.45 -90.21
C THR A 204 -33.79 -1.01 -90.51
N PHE A 205 -33.83 -1.88 -89.49
CA PHE A 205 -33.80 -3.32 -89.70
C PHE A 205 -34.89 -3.99 -88.86
N ALA A 206 -35.64 -4.85 -89.56
CA ALA A 206 -36.83 -5.53 -89.09
C ALA A 206 -36.56 -6.52 -87.96
N LYS A 207 -37.59 -6.75 -87.13
CA LYS A 207 -37.62 -7.74 -86.06
C LYS A 207 -37.25 -9.14 -86.57
N SER A 208 -36.35 -9.82 -85.87
CA SER A 208 -36.37 -11.28 -85.79
C SER A 208 -36.44 -11.71 -84.33
N SER A 209 -37.43 -12.54 -84.05
CA SER A 209 -37.77 -13.11 -82.75
C SER A 209 -36.76 -14.20 -82.36
N GLY A 210 -36.20 -14.09 -81.16
CA GLY A 210 -35.34 -15.13 -80.61
C GLY A 210 -35.14 -14.95 -79.11
N ALA A 211 -36.10 -15.44 -78.32
CA ALA A 211 -35.95 -15.54 -76.87
C ALA A 211 -34.85 -16.57 -76.53
N ARG A 212 -33.82 -16.16 -75.79
CA ARG A 212 -32.95 -17.10 -75.05
C ARG A 212 -32.67 -16.58 -73.64
N THR A 213 -33.26 -17.28 -72.70
CA THR A 213 -33.06 -17.21 -71.26
C THR A 213 -31.68 -17.77 -70.89
N LEU A 214 -30.91 -17.07 -70.04
CA LEU A 214 -29.69 -17.63 -69.43
C LEU A 214 -29.79 -17.59 -67.90
N SER A 215 -29.76 -18.80 -67.35
CA SER A 215 -29.93 -19.22 -65.97
C SER A 215 -28.72 -18.86 -65.09
N LYS A 216 -28.98 -18.41 -63.85
CA LYS A 216 -27.98 -18.16 -62.81
C LYS A 216 -27.38 -19.50 -62.34
N LYS A 217 -26.11 -19.75 -62.67
CA LYS A 217 -25.35 -20.91 -62.17
C LYS A 217 -24.76 -20.58 -60.79
N LYS A 218 -25.26 -21.23 -59.74
CA LYS A 218 -24.72 -21.23 -58.37
C LYS A 218 -23.49 -22.17 -58.32
N ALA A 219 -22.39 -21.73 -57.72
CA ALA A 219 -21.20 -22.58 -57.45
C ALA A 219 -21.11 -22.95 -55.95
N PRO A 220 -20.48 -24.09 -55.59
CA PRO A 220 -20.82 -24.86 -54.39
C PRO A 220 -19.94 -24.61 -53.15
N ARG A 221 -20.50 -24.96 -51.99
CA ARG A 221 -19.84 -25.04 -50.67
C ARG A 221 -18.83 -26.20 -50.63
N TYR A 222 -17.61 -25.94 -50.15
CA TYR A 222 -16.67 -26.98 -49.75
C TYR A 222 -16.85 -27.32 -48.25
N LEU A 223 -16.95 -28.62 -47.94
CA LEU A 223 -16.93 -29.20 -46.60
C LEU A 223 -16.07 -30.48 -46.65
N LYS A 224 -15.39 -30.78 -45.53
CA LYS A 224 -14.66 -32.01 -45.09
C LYS A 224 -13.13 -31.80 -44.94
N LEU A 225 -12.42 -32.35 -43.95
CA LEU A 225 -12.70 -33.33 -42.89
C LEU A 225 -11.59 -33.29 -41.80
N TYR A 226 -11.94 -33.77 -40.59
CA TYR A 226 -11.13 -34.02 -39.38
C TYR A 226 -9.93 -34.98 -39.54
N ARG A 227 -8.90 -34.84 -38.68
CA ARG A 227 -8.22 -35.96 -38.01
C ARG A 227 -7.84 -35.61 -36.56
N HIS A 228 -8.34 -36.41 -35.62
CA HIS A 228 -7.89 -36.50 -34.23
C HIS A 228 -6.60 -37.34 -34.14
N TYR A 229 -5.69 -36.97 -33.24
CA TYR A 229 -4.61 -37.82 -32.76
C TYR A 229 -4.81 -38.06 -31.26
N ARG A 230 -4.88 -39.33 -30.86
CA ARG A 230 -4.61 -39.79 -29.49
C ARG A 230 -3.40 -40.72 -29.58
N SER A 231 -2.45 -40.58 -28.66
CA SER A 231 -1.52 -41.65 -28.32
C SER A 231 -1.36 -41.75 -26.81
N LYS A 232 -1.63 -42.97 -26.33
CA LYS A 232 -1.13 -43.71 -25.15
C LYS A 232 -0.93 -42.96 -23.85
#